data_AF-A0A7V4T638-F1
#
_entry.id   AF-A0A7V4T638-F1
#
_cell.length_a   1.000
_cell.length_b   1.000
_cell.length_c   1.000
_cell.angle_alpha   90.00
_cell.angle_beta   90.00
_cell.angle_gamma   90.00
#
_symmetry.space_group_name_H-M   'P 1'
#
loop_
_entity.id
_entity.type
_entity.pdbx_description
1 polymer ?
#
loop_
_entity_poly.entity_id
_entity_poly.type
_entity_poly.pdbx_seq_one_letter_code
_entity_poly.pdbx_strand_id
1 'polypeptide(L)'
;TAGTTPDPQKTLSRALTEVAQLAGDFNTGSCYEASGLPKFNNIEDASFITNPEKLVDITSLPDLSDDNIKLEIQSCISSLAENEMDVIVVNTMHPLLKIPTFYIIIPGAHFRERSLSADVGMFASKLLTENSDPEHAINKLIKIKELLPEKYYINFYLGQCFLSLDNPQTALDYFTVSISQNPAKEDIASIYSYMGICHKDMGEYREALLVLQEGENHDKGRTDIYNLMGFCYFKLKEHEKAIDSFKKVLKLDPGSAIDYANIASNYRDMGKVEKAIEYYLKALGLDPSIEFARKGLEKLL
;
A
#
# COMPACT_ATOMS: atom_id res chain seq x y z
N THR A 1 -7.66 2.44 -15.84
CA THR A 1 -7.48 3.88 -15.69
C THR A 1 -8.14 4.56 -16.87
N ALA A 2 -9.41 4.26 -17.17
CA ALA A 2 -9.98 4.52 -18.50
C ALA A 2 -9.89 6.01 -18.76
N GLY A 3 -8.96 6.43 -19.62
CA GLY A 3 -8.91 7.79 -20.09
C GLY A 3 -10.26 8.05 -20.74
N THR A 4 -11.14 8.79 -20.09
CA THR A 4 -12.47 9.05 -20.64
C THR A 4 -12.35 9.93 -21.87
N THR A 5 -13.32 9.83 -22.76
CA THR A 5 -13.40 10.70 -23.95
C THR A 5 -14.81 11.30 -24.03
N PRO A 6 -14.97 12.48 -24.63
CA PRO A 6 -16.29 13.09 -24.87
C PRO A 6 -17.22 12.24 -25.75
N ASP A 7 -16.65 11.33 -26.55
CA ASP A 7 -17.35 10.43 -27.46
C ASP A 7 -17.64 9.06 -26.77
N PRO A 8 -18.90 8.57 -26.79
CA PRO A 8 -19.29 7.30 -26.18
C PRO A 8 -18.58 6.06 -26.75
N GLN A 9 -18.36 6.00 -28.06
CA GLN A 9 -17.74 4.85 -28.75
C GLN A 9 -16.25 4.76 -28.43
N LYS A 10 -15.54 5.88 -28.50
CA LYS A 10 -14.13 5.98 -28.12
C LYS A 10 -13.95 5.65 -26.63
N THR A 11 -14.88 6.09 -25.77
CA THR A 11 -14.89 5.74 -24.35
C THR A 11 -15.06 4.23 -24.13
N LEU A 12 -16.00 3.58 -24.81
CA LEU A 12 -16.16 2.12 -24.74
C LEU A 12 -14.89 1.39 -25.20
N SER A 13 -14.34 1.79 -26.35
CA SER A 13 -13.12 1.20 -26.88
C SER A 13 -11.97 1.30 -25.88
N ARG A 14 -11.78 2.48 -25.26
CA ARG A 14 -10.74 2.68 -24.25
C ARG A 14 -10.96 1.83 -23.01
N ALA A 15 -12.19 1.80 -22.49
CA ALA A 15 -12.53 0.99 -21.34
C ALA A 15 -12.17 -0.49 -21.58
N LEU A 16 -12.52 -1.04 -22.74
CA LEU A 16 -12.17 -2.42 -23.13
C LEU A 16 -10.67 -2.64 -23.24
N THR A 17 -9.94 -1.76 -23.94
CA THR A 17 -8.48 -1.92 -24.12
C THR A 17 -7.73 -1.84 -22.80
N GLU A 18 -8.18 -1.01 -21.87
CA GLU A 18 -7.53 -0.90 -20.58
C GLU A 18 -7.88 -2.04 -19.64
N VAL A 19 -9.12 -2.53 -19.65
CA VAL A 19 -9.46 -3.76 -18.92
C VAL A 19 -8.57 -4.90 -19.40
N ALA A 20 -8.35 -5.04 -20.70
CA ALA A 20 -7.44 -6.06 -21.24
C ALA A 20 -5.99 -5.84 -20.78
N GLN A 21 -5.48 -4.60 -20.80
CA GLN A 21 -4.13 -4.28 -20.32
C GLN A 21 -3.96 -4.56 -18.82
N LEU A 22 -5.00 -4.32 -18.03
CA LEU A 22 -4.98 -4.40 -16.56
C LEU A 22 -5.29 -5.80 -16.04
N ALA A 23 -6.04 -6.60 -16.80
CA ALA A 23 -6.34 -8.00 -16.50
C ALA A 23 -5.16 -8.92 -16.82
N GLY A 24 -4.21 -8.49 -17.64
CA GLY A 24 -3.00 -9.24 -17.95
C GLY A 24 -1.95 -9.14 -16.84
N ASP A 25 -1.47 -10.28 -16.37
CA ASP A 25 -0.13 -10.34 -15.76
C ASP A 25 0.90 -10.38 -16.87
N PHE A 26 1.87 -9.48 -16.81
CA PHE A 26 2.97 -9.48 -17.77
C PHE A 26 3.98 -10.55 -17.35
N ASN A 27 4.00 -11.67 -18.08
CA ASN A 27 5.10 -12.62 -18.00
C ASN A 27 6.18 -12.20 -19.00
N THR A 28 7.17 -11.42 -18.54
CA THR A 28 8.31 -10.99 -19.37
C THR A 28 9.44 -12.03 -19.38
N GLY A 29 9.12 -13.31 -19.17
CA GLY A 29 10.07 -14.43 -19.19
C GLY A 29 11.01 -14.50 -17.98
N SER A 30 11.04 -13.47 -17.12
CA SER A 30 11.97 -13.38 -15.97
C SER A 30 11.33 -12.87 -14.68
N CYS A 31 10.25 -12.08 -14.77
CA CYS A 31 9.53 -11.57 -13.60
C CYS A 31 8.02 -11.61 -13.87
N TYR A 32 7.26 -12.08 -12.87
CA TYR A 32 5.82 -11.86 -12.79
C TYR A 32 5.60 -10.50 -12.13
N GLU A 33 5.04 -9.54 -12.85
CA GLU A 33 4.55 -8.29 -12.26
C GLU A 33 3.03 -8.35 -12.13
N ALA A 34 2.55 -8.44 -10.89
CA ALA A 34 1.13 -8.35 -10.61
C ALA A 34 0.62 -6.95 -10.97
N SER A 35 -0.53 -6.86 -11.66
CA SER A 35 -1.12 -5.58 -12.05
C SER A 35 -1.56 -4.67 -10.88
N GLY A 36 -1.48 -5.18 -9.64
CA GLY A 36 -1.83 -4.46 -8.42
C GLY A 36 -3.33 -4.20 -8.25
N LEU A 37 -4.16 -4.71 -9.16
CA LEU A 37 -5.61 -4.58 -9.09
C LEU A 37 -6.24 -5.80 -8.42
N PRO A 38 -7.36 -5.62 -7.69
CA PRO A 38 -8.12 -6.74 -7.17
C PRO A 38 -8.50 -7.66 -8.33
N LYS A 39 -8.09 -8.92 -8.25
CA LYS A 39 -8.52 -9.96 -9.18
C LYS A 39 -9.68 -10.70 -8.56
N PHE A 40 -10.69 -10.97 -9.38
CA PHE A 40 -11.75 -11.87 -8.98
C PHE A 40 -11.17 -13.27 -8.77
N ASN A 41 -11.46 -13.86 -7.61
CA ASN A 41 -11.02 -15.21 -7.32
C ASN A 41 -11.95 -16.24 -7.98
N ASN A 42 -13.20 -15.85 -8.24
CA ASN A 42 -14.22 -16.68 -8.89
C ASN A 42 -14.94 -15.89 -10.00
N ILE A 43 -15.51 -16.58 -10.98
CA ILE A 43 -16.20 -15.95 -12.12
C ILE A 43 -17.49 -15.23 -11.68
N GLU A 44 -18.10 -15.68 -10.58
CA GLU A 44 -19.32 -15.12 -9.99
C GLU A 44 -19.12 -13.68 -9.50
N ASP A 45 -17.89 -13.33 -9.08
CA ASP A 45 -17.55 -11.97 -8.65
C ASP A 45 -17.65 -10.96 -9.82
N ALA A 46 -17.56 -11.46 -11.07
CA ALA A 46 -17.74 -10.66 -12.29
C ALA A 46 -19.20 -10.63 -12.79
N SER A 47 -20.17 -11.13 -12.01
CA SER A 47 -21.57 -11.25 -12.43
C SER A 47 -22.22 -9.92 -12.83
N PHE A 48 -21.81 -8.80 -12.24
CA PHE A 48 -22.31 -7.47 -12.63
C PHE A 48 -21.96 -7.09 -14.08
N ILE A 49 -20.94 -7.73 -14.67
CA ILE A 49 -20.57 -7.58 -16.09
C ILE A 49 -21.22 -8.66 -16.93
N THR A 50 -21.19 -9.93 -16.49
CA THR A 50 -21.64 -11.07 -17.31
C THR A 50 -23.15 -11.29 -17.28
N ASN A 51 -23.87 -10.77 -16.29
CA ASN A 51 -25.31 -10.84 -16.15
C ASN A 51 -25.88 -9.49 -15.64
N PRO A 52 -25.77 -8.42 -16.45
CA PRO A 52 -26.19 -7.10 -16.03
C PRO A 52 -27.72 -7.01 -15.92
N GLU A 53 -28.21 -6.31 -14.90
CA GLU A 53 -29.66 -6.06 -14.73
C GLU A 53 -30.25 -5.20 -15.85
N LYS A 54 -29.42 -4.38 -16.50
CA LYS A 54 -29.83 -3.45 -17.56
C LYS A 54 -28.76 -3.34 -18.65
N LEU A 55 -29.21 -3.36 -19.90
CA LEU A 55 -28.40 -2.99 -21.07
C LEU A 55 -28.77 -1.57 -21.49
N VAL A 56 -27.76 -0.77 -21.84
CA VAL A 56 -27.92 0.62 -22.29
C VAL A 56 -27.32 0.74 -23.69
N ASP A 57 -28.07 1.32 -24.62
CA ASP A 57 -27.57 1.56 -25.98
C ASP A 57 -26.49 2.66 -25.94
N ILE A 58 -25.39 2.45 -26.64
CA ILE A 58 -24.29 3.41 -26.68
C ILE A 58 -24.72 4.77 -27.25
N THR A 59 -25.71 4.80 -28.14
CA THR A 59 -26.24 6.04 -28.72
C THR A 59 -27.13 6.81 -27.75
N SER A 60 -27.47 6.21 -26.60
CA SER A 60 -28.24 6.88 -25.54
C SER A 60 -27.34 7.58 -24.52
N LEU A 61 -26.02 7.41 -24.62
CA LEU A 61 -25.06 8.09 -23.75
C LEU A 61 -24.80 9.52 -24.23
N PRO A 62 -24.48 10.46 -23.32
CA PRO A 62 -24.11 11.82 -23.70
C PRO A 62 -22.90 11.84 -24.62
N ASP A 63 -22.99 12.60 -25.71
CA ASP A 63 -21.88 12.86 -26.63
C ASP A 63 -21.54 14.34 -26.59
N LEU A 64 -20.34 14.64 -26.10
CA LEU A 64 -19.80 16.00 -26.01
C LEU A 64 -18.70 16.24 -27.06
N SER A 65 -18.50 15.31 -27.99
CA SER A 65 -17.43 15.37 -28.97
C SER A 65 -17.68 16.39 -30.08
N ASP A 66 -16.59 16.96 -30.60
CA ASP A 66 -16.63 17.89 -31.73
C ASP A 66 -15.29 17.77 -32.50
N ASP A 67 -15.34 17.87 -33.83
CA ASP A 67 -14.13 17.87 -34.67
C ASP A 67 -13.21 19.07 -34.37
N ASN A 68 -13.76 20.13 -33.78
CA ASN A 68 -13.03 21.27 -33.26
C ASN A 68 -12.78 21.12 -31.76
N ILE A 69 -11.53 20.82 -31.39
CA ILE A 69 -11.09 20.66 -30.00
C ILE A 69 -11.48 21.83 -29.08
N LYS A 70 -11.57 23.07 -29.60
CA LYS A 70 -12.02 24.20 -28.80
C LYS A 70 -13.48 24.05 -28.40
N LEU A 71 -14.34 23.67 -29.34
CA LEU A 71 -15.77 23.49 -29.10
C LEU A 71 -15.99 22.28 -28.18
N GLU A 72 -15.28 21.18 -28.41
CA GLU A 72 -15.31 20.00 -27.54
C GLU A 72 -14.95 20.34 -26.08
N ILE A 73 -13.86 21.08 -25.85
CA ILE A 73 -13.47 21.54 -24.51
C ILE A 73 -14.54 22.47 -23.90
N GLN A 74 -15.11 23.38 -24.70
CA GLN A 74 -16.17 24.26 -24.22
C GLN A 74 -17.41 23.47 -23.78
N SER A 75 -17.82 22.46 -24.54
CA SER A 75 -18.91 21.54 -24.18
C SER A 75 -18.63 20.80 -22.87
N CYS A 76 -17.40 20.29 -22.70
CA CYS A 76 -17.00 19.65 -21.44
C CYS A 76 -17.06 20.62 -20.25
N ILE A 77 -16.55 21.84 -20.39
CA ILE A 77 -16.57 22.86 -19.32
C ILE A 77 -18.01 23.26 -18.99
N SER A 78 -18.87 23.46 -20.00
CA SER A 78 -20.28 23.76 -19.80
C SER A 78 -21.00 22.66 -19.02
N SER A 79 -20.75 21.39 -19.38
CA SER A 79 -21.32 20.25 -18.66
C SER A 79 -20.84 20.18 -17.20
N LEU A 80 -19.56 20.43 -16.94
CA LEU A 80 -19.02 20.50 -15.57
C LEU A 80 -19.67 21.65 -14.77
N ALA A 81 -19.85 22.82 -15.39
CA ALA A 81 -20.50 23.96 -14.77
C ALA A 81 -21.99 23.69 -14.45
N GLU A 82 -22.72 22.98 -15.32
CA GLU A 82 -24.09 22.53 -15.07
C GLU A 82 -24.19 21.57 -13.87
N ASN A 83 -23.11 20.85 -13.56
CA ASN A 83 -22.99 19.99 -12.39
C ASN A 83 -22.38 20.70 -11.17
N GLU A 84 -22.28 22.03 -11.19
CA GLU A 84 -21.72 22.85 -10.12
C GLU A 84 -20.27 22.47 -9.75
N MET A 85 -19.49 22.01 -10.75
CA MET A 85 -18.11 21.59 -10.56
C MET A 85 -17.14 22.70 -10.97
N ASP A 86 -16.24 23.05 -10.06
CA ASP A 86 -15.15 23.99 -10.34
C ASP A 86 -14.05 23.34 -11.21
N VAL A 87 -13.49 24.11 -12.13
CA VAL A 87 -12.34 23.70 -12.95
C VAL A 87 -11.15 24.59 -12.61
N ILE A 88 -10.18 24.03 -11.90
CA ILE A 88 -8.94 24.72 -11.51
C ILE A 88 -7.86 24.36 -12.52
N VAL A 89 -7.24 25.39 -13.11
CA VAL A 89 -6.16 25.23 -14.09
C VAL A 89 -4.85 25.71 -13.48
N VAL A 90 -3.90 24.80 -13.32
CA VAL A 90 -2.55 25.11 -12.85
C VAL A 90 -1.63 25.20 -14.06
N ASN A 91 -1.18 26.41 -14.37
CA ASN A 91 -0.23 26.63 -15.45
C ASN A 91 1.14 26.04 -15.08
N THR A 92 1.62 25.07 -15.86
CA THR A 92 2.94 24.44 -15.71
C THR A 92 3.88 24.78 -16.86
N MET A 93 3.51 25.74 -17.71
CA MET A 93 4.28 26.12 -18.89
C MET A 93 5.68 26.56 -18.50
N HIS A 94 6.69 25.90 -19.08
CA HIS A 94 8.07 26.30 -18.91
C HIS A 94 8.31 27.68 -19.59
N PRO A 95 8.87 28.68 -18.87
CA PRO A 95 8.95 30.05 -19.36
C PRO A 95 9.79 30.20 -20.64
N LEU A 96 10.79 29.32 -20.83
CA LEU A 96 11.63 29.33 -22.03
C LEU A 96 11.00 28.59 -23.22
N LEU A 97 10.23 27.52 -22.97
CA LEU A 97 9.69 26.69 -24.05
C LEU A 97 8.45 27.32 -24.68
N LYS A 98 7.68 28.08 -23.89
CA LYS A 98 6.43 28.74 -24.32
C LYS A 98 5.43 27.77 -24.97
N ILE A 99 5.51 26.49 -24.63
CA ILE A 99 4.53 25.46 -25.01
C ILE A 99 3.49 25.41 -23.88
N PRO A 100 2.21 25.69 -24.15
CA PRO A 100 1.17 25.63 -23.13
C PRO A 100 1.13 24.23 -22.50
N THR A 101 1.38 24.17 -21.19
CA THR A 101 1.18 22.98 -20.37
C THR A 101 0.46 23.38 -19.10
N PHE A 102 -0.48 22.55 -18.67
CA PHE A 102 -1.28 22.81 -17.48
C PHE A 102 -1.76 21.50 -16.86
N TYR A 103 -1.95 21.51 -15.54
CA TYR A 103 -2.75 20.51 -14.85
C TYR A 103 -4.16 21.04 -14.67
N ILE A 104 -5.15 20.16 -14.81
CA ILE A 104 -6.55 20.45 -14.53
C ILE A 104 -6.93 19.68 -13.28
N ILE A 105 -7.53 20.37 -12.31
CA ILE A 105 -8.07 19.79 -11.08
C ILE A 105 -9.55 20.15 -11.05
N ILE A 106 -10.40 19.13 -10.89
CA ILE A 106 -11.85 19.29 -10.81
C ILE A 106 -12.28 18.72 -9.46
N PRO A 107 -12.38 19.55 -8.41
CA PRO A 107 -12.81 19.09 -7.09
C PRO A 107 -14.18 18.40 -7.15
N GLY A 108 -14.35 17.31 -6.39
CA GLY A 108 -15.59 16.53 -6.41
C GLY A 108 -15.73 15.56 -7.59
N ALA A 109 -14.91 15.70 -8.65
CA ALA A 109 -14.80 14.64 -9.64
C ALA A 109 -14.16 13.41 -8.99
N HIS A 110 -14.72 12.23 -9.24
CA HIS A 110 -14.09 10.99 -8.79
C HIS A 110 -12.70 10.86 -9.43
N PHE A 111 -11.66 11.12 -8.63
CA PHE A 111 -10.28 10.94 -9.01
C PHE A 111 -10.00 9.44 -9.10
N ARG A 112 -9.59 8.95 -10.27
CA ARG A 112 -9.21 7.54 -10.45
C ARG A 112 -7.73 7.37 -10.13
N GLU A 113 -7.40 7.44 -8.84
CA GLU A 113 -6.18 6.79 -8.38
C GLU A 113 -6.46 5.29 -8.26
N ARG A 114 -5.41 4.47 -8.34
CA ARG A 114 -5.51 3.00 -8.17
C ARG A 114 -5.78 2.60 -6.71
N SER A 115 -6.18 3.55 -5.85
CA SER A 115 -6.55 3.36 -4.45
C SER A 115 -8.06 3.47 -4.25
N LEU A 116 -8.59 2.68 -3.31
CA LEU A 116 -9.99 2.75 -2.90
C LEU A 116 -10.33 4.07 -2.18
N SER A 117 -9.32 4.82 -1.70
CA SER A 117 -9.43 6.12 -1.06
C SER A 117 -8.80 7.21 -1.94
N ALA A 118 -9.65 8.06 -2.54
CA ALA A 118 -9.25 9.22 -3.34
C ALA A 118 -9.25 10.51 -2.49
N ASP A 119 -8.44 10.55 -1.44
CA ASP A 119 -8.34 11.71 -0.54
C ASP A 119 -7.02 12.46 -0.80
N VAL A 120 -7.11 13.68 -1.35
CA VAL A 120 -5.94 14.53 -1.65
C VAL A 120 -5.09 14.78 -0.40
N GLY A 121 -5.71 14.90 0.77
CA GLY A 121 -5.01 15.06 2.03
C GLY A 121 -4.18 13.84 2.40
N MET A 122 -4.67 12.64 2.08
CA MET A 122 -3.93 11.38 2.29
C MET A 122 -2.67 11.34 1.42
N PHE A 123 -2.81 11.64 0.12
CA PHE A 123 -1.67 11.63 -0.80
C PHE A 123 -0.66 12.74 -0.48
N ALA A 124 -1.12 13.94 -0.15
CA ALA A 124 -0.25 15.01 0.31
C ALA A 124 0.52 14.59 1.57
N SER A 125 -0.17 13.98 2.55
CA SER A 125 0.46 13.50 3.78
C SER A 125 1.50 12.42 3.51
N LYS A 126 1.17 11.44 2.66
CA LYS A 126 2.07 10.37 2.23
C LYS A 126 3.33 10.92 1.56
N LEU A 127 3.16 11.75 0.54
CA LEU A 127 4.26 12.32 -0.23
C LEU A 127 5.17 13.18 0.63
N LEU A 128 4.61 13.92 1.60
CA LEU A 128 5.38 14.68 2.57
C LEU A 128 6.24 13.76 3.45
N THR A 129 5.66 12.69 3.99
CA THR A 129 6.38 11.72 4.82
C THR A 129 7.48 10.96 4.06
N GLU A 130 7.24 10.60 2.79
CA GLU A 130 8.19 9.82 1.99
C GLU A 130 9.34 10.67 1.41
N ASN A 131 9.11 11.95 1.11
CA ASN A 131 10.04 12.78 0.33
C ASN A 131 10.63 13.97 1.11
N SER A 132 10.29 14.15 2.38
CA SER A 132 10.81 15.24 3.23
C SER A 132 11.53 14.69 4.45
N ASP A 133 12.37 15.51 5.09
CA ASP A 133 12.88 15.18 6.41
C ASP A 133 11.72 15.08 7.43
N PRO A 134 11.82 14.21 8.46
CA PRO A 134 10.71 13.96 9.37
C PRO A 134 10.22 15.21 10.11
N GLU A 135 11.11 16.13 10.49
CA GLU A 135 10.73 17.37 11.19
C GLU A 135 9.93 18.31 10.29
N HIS A 136 10.35 18.47 9.03
CA HIS A 136 9.60 19.22 8.03
C HIS A 136 8.23 18.58 7.75
N ALA A 137 8.20 17.26 7.59
CA ALA A 137 6.97 16.51 7.36
C ALA A 137 5.98 16.72 8.53
N ILE A 138 6.43 16.59 9.79
CA ILE A 138 5.59 16.84 10.98
C ILE A 138 5.00 18.26 10.96
N ASN A 139 5.82 19.28 10.71
CA ASN A 139 5.36 20.67 10.66
C ASN A 139 4.29 20.90 9.58
N LYS A 140 4.39 20.20 8.44
CA LYS A 140 3.39 20.27 7.37
C LYS A 140 2.14 19.46 7.70
N LEU A 141 2.29 18.26 8.26
CA LEU A 141 1.20 17.39 8.67
C LEU A 141 0.33 18.04 9.77
N ILE A 142 0.93 18.79 10.69
CA ILE A 142 0.18 19.58 11.69
C ILE A 142 -0.73 20.61 11.00
N LYS A 143 -0.23 21.31 9.99
CA LYS A 143 -1.05 22.26 9.20
C LYS A 143 -2.15 21.55 8.41
N ILE A 144 -1.85 20.38 7.85
CA ILE A 144 -2.86 19.56 7.16
C ILE A 144 -3.93 19.11 8.17
N LYS A 145 -3.54 18.74 9.40
CA LYS A 145 -4.47 18.37 10.49
C LYS A 145 -5.43 19.51 10.86
N GLU A 146 -4.95 20.75 10.85
CA GLU A 146 -5.79 21.93 11.08
C GLU A 146 -6.83 22.14 9.96
N LEU A 147 -6.44 21.87 8.71
CA LEU A 147 -7.31 22.01 7.53
C LEU A 147 -8.28 20.84 7.37
N LEU A 148 -7.85 19.64 7.76
CA LEU A 148 -8.55 18.36 7.60
C LEU A 148 -8.61 17.63 8.96
N PRO A 149 -9.43 18.12 9.90
CA PRO A 149 -9.54 17.50 11.21
C PRO A 149 -10.09 16.07 11.12
N GLU A 150 -9.77 15.25 12.12
CA GLU A 150 -10.33 13.90 12.32
C GLU A 150 -10.02 12.87 11.20
N LYS A 151 -9.01 13.14 10.36
CA LYS A 151 -8.53 12.16 9.37
C LYS A 151 -7.49 11.22 9.98
N TYR A 152 -7.81 9.93 10.10
CA TYR A 152 -6.92 8.90 10.66
C TYR A 152 -5.53 8.89 10.02
N TYR A 153 -5.47 9.00 8.68
CA TYR A 153 -4.21 8.91 7.95
C TYR A 153 -3.22 9.99 8.34
N ILE A 154 -3.66 11.16 8.81
CA ILE A 154 -2.76 12.23 9.25
C ILE A 154 -2.01 11.79 10.51
N ASN A 155 -2.73 11.21 11.48
CA ASN A 155 -2.11 10.67 12.68
C ASN A 155 -1.24 9.46 12.36
N PHE A 156 -1.65 8.60 11.42
CA PHE A 156 -0.80 7.52 10.92
C PHE A 156 0.54 8.02 10.36
N TYR A 157 0.52 9.03 9.48
CA TYR A 157 1.75 9.60 8.90
C TYR A 157 2.58 10.37 9.94
N LEU A 158 1.96 11.06 10.90
CA LEU A 158 2.68 11.64 12.04
C LEU A 158 3.39 10.55 12.85
N GLY A 159 2.72 9.44 13.14
CA GLY A 159 3.31 8.29 13.82
C GLY A 159 4.54 7.75 13.09
N GLN A 160 4.47 7.61 11.76
CA GLN A 160 5.63 7.19 10.96
C GLN A 160 6.81 8.17 11.04
N CYS A 161 6.54 9.49 11.03
CA CYS A 161 7.59 10.48 11.20
C CYS A 161 8.26 10.37 12.58
N PHE A 162 7.49 10.18 13.66
CA PHE A 162 8.06 10.02 15.00
C PHE A 162 8.83 8.70 15.17
N LEU A 163 8.41 7.61 14.53
CA LEU A 163 9.21 6.39 14.45
C LEU A 163 10.55 6.63 13.73
N SER A 164 10.53 7.41 12.64
CA SER A 164 11.75 7.78 11.90
C SER A 164 12.72 8.66 12.72
N LEU A 165 12.20 9.32 13.76
CA LEU A 165 12.97 10.10 14.74
C LEU A 165 13.38 9.28 15.98
N ASP A 166 13.23 7.95 15.94
CA ASP A 166 13.52 7.05 17.07
C ASP A 166 12.72 7.40 18.35
N ASN A 167 11.49 7.89 18.18
CA ASN A 167 10.56 8.19 19.26
C ASN A 167 9.33 7.27 19.19
N PRO A 168 9.48 5.98 19.55
CA PRO A 168 8.42 4.98 19.42
C PRO A 168 7.21 5.24 20.34
N GLN A 169 7.42 5.87 21.51
CA GLN A 169 6.32 6.18 22.42
C GLN A 169 5.37 7.23 21.81
N THR A 170 5.92 8.35 21.33
CA THR A 170 5.09 9.38 20.69
C THR A 170 4.45 8.84 19.40
N ALA A 171 5.15 8.01 18.65
CA ALA A 171 4.57 7.36 17.48
C ALA A 171 3.38 6.45 17.84
N LEU A 172 3.50 5.66 18.91
CA LEU A 172 2.42 4.80 19.40
C LEU A 172 1.19 5.63 19.80
N ASP A 173 1.38 6.78 20.44
CA ASP A 173 0.28 7.69 20.79
C ASP A 173 -0.49 8.13 19.52
N TYR A 174 0.24 8.51 18.46
CA TYR A 174 -0.37 8.87 17.18
C TYR A 174 -1.07 7.70 16.48
N PHE A 175 -0.48 6.49 16.49
CA PHE A 175 -1.15 5.32 15.93
C PHE A 175 -2.41 4.93 16.71
N THR A 176 -2.40 5.11 18.03
CA THR A 176 -3.57 4.89 18.90
C THR A 176 -4.71 5.87 18.56
N VAL A 177 -4.38 7.13 18.29
CA VAL A 177 -5.38 8.09 17.80
C VAL A 177 -5.85 7.69 16.39
N SER A 178 -4.95 7.28 15.51
CA SER A 178 -5.29 6.83 14.14
C SER A 178 -6.29 5.66 14.16
N ILE A 179 -6.06 4.63 14.97
CA ILE A 179 -6.97 3.47 15.04
C ILE A 179 -8.34 3.85 15.61
N SER A 180 -8.42 4.81 16.52
CA SER A 180 -9.70 5.28 17.08
C SER A 180 -10.55 6.11 16.11
N GLN A 181 -9.98 6.56 14.99
CA GLN A 181 -10.63 7.43 13.99
C GLN A 181 -11.30 6.64 12.85
N ASN A 182 -11.67 5.39 13.10
CA ASN A 182 -12.34 4.50 12.14
C ASN A 182 -11.61 4.43 10.77
N PRO A 183 -10.34 3.97 10.75
CA PRO A 183 -9.58 3.83 9.51
C PRO A 183 -10.26 2.92 8.48
N ALA A 184 -9.89 3.08 7.21
CA ALA A 184 -10.31 2.17 6.15
C ALA A 184 -9.87 0.74 6.49
N LYS A 185 -10.68 -0.26 6.12
CA LYS A 185 -10.47 -1.67 6.51
C LYS A 185 -9.10 -2.19 6.06
N GLU A 186 -8.66 -1.74 4.90
CA GLU A 186 -7.40 -2.12 4.26
C GLU A 186 -6.18 -1.57 5.01
N ASP A 187 -6.35 -0.46 5.76
CA ASP A 187 -5.26 0.20 6.49
C ASP A 187 -5.14 -0.27 7.95
N ILE A 188 -6.16 -0.95 8.48
CA ILE A 188 -6.20 -1.37 9.89
C ILE A 188 -4.99 -2.24 10.26
N ALA A 189 -4.72 -3.26 9.44
CA ALA A 189 -3.59 -4.16 9.67
C ALA A 189 -2.24 -3.42 9.61
N SER A 190 -2.11 -2.42 8.74
CA SER A 190 -0.91 -1.56 8.68
C SER A 190 -0.71 -0.79 9.97
N ILE A 191 -1.76 -0.15 10.50
CA ILE A 191 -1.68 0.61 11.76
C ILE A 191 -1.22 -0.31 12.90
N TYR A 192 -1.81 -1.50 13.03
CA TYR A 192 -1.39 -2.47 14.06
C TYR A 192 0.04 -2.98 13.87
N SER A 193 0.50 -3.17 12.63
CA SER A 193 1.90 -3.52 12.34
C SER A 193 2.86 -2.44 12.87
N TYR A 194 2.57 -1.17 12.61
CA TYR A 194 3.36 -0.05 13.13
C TYR A 194 3.29 0.10 14.66
N MET A 195 2.12 -0.13 15.28
CA MET A 195 2.03 -0.20 16.74
C MET A 195 2.91 -1.33 17.31
N GLY A 196 2.95 -2.48 16.64
CA GLY A 196 3.83 -3.60 16.98
C GLY A 196 5.30 -3.25 16.86
N ILE A 197 5.69 -2.44 15.86
CA ILE A 197 7.05 -1.89 15.73
C ILE A 197 7.37 -1.00 16.94
N CYS A 198 6.47 -0.09 17.33
CA CYS A 198 6.69 0.78 18.48
C CYS A 198 6.96 -0.03 19.76
N HIS A 199 6.09 -0.99 20.10
CA HIS A 199 6.28 -1.84 21.27
C HIS A 199 7.57 -2.67 21.19
N LYS A 200 7.91 -3.21 20.00
CA LYS A 200 9.17 -3.93 19.77
C LYS A 200 10.38 -3.04 20.05
N ASP A 201 10.39 -1.80 19.56
CA ASP A 201 11.50 -0.86 19.74
C ASP A 201 11.64 -0.38 21.19
N MET A 202 10.53 -0.34 21.93
CA MET A 202 10.52 -0.11 23.38
C MET A 202 10.90 -1.38 24.20
N GLY A 203 11.06 -2.53 23.56
CA GLY A 203 11.37 -3.81 24.21
C GLY A 203 10.17 -4.51 24.86
N GLU A 204 8.96 -4.03 24.62
CA GLU A 204 7.69 -4.51 25.15
C GLU A 204 7.14 -5.64 24.27
N TYR A 205 7.88 -6.75 24.22
CA TYR A 205 7.62 -7.81 23.24
C TYR A 205 6.26 -8.52 23.44
N ARG A 206 5.69 -8.54 24.64
CA ARG A 206 4.39 -9.18 24.87
C ARG A 206 3.25 -8.29 24.39
N GLU A 207 3.38 -6.99 24.59
CA GLU A 207 2.49 -5.93 24.15
C GLU A 207 2.51 -5.83 22.63
N ALA A 208 3.70 -5.90 22.02
CA ALA A 208 3.87 -6.04 20.58
C ALA A 208 3.06 -7.23 20.02
N LEU A 209 3.16 -8.40 20.65
CA LEU A 209 2.41 -9.59 20.22
C LEU A 209 0.89 -9.40 20.31
N LEU A 210 0.39 -8.69 21.33
CA LEU A 210 -1.04 -8.41 21.47
C LEU A 210 -1.56 -7.53 20.33
N VAL A 211 -0.87 -6.42 20.02
CA VAL A 211 -1.29 -5.54 18.93
C VAL A 211 -1.12 -6.19 17.55
N LEU A 212 -0.07 -7.00 17.36
CA LEU A 212 0.15 -7.75 16.12
C LEU A 212 -0.91 -8.83 15.90
N GLN A 213 -1.45 -9.43 16.97
CA GLN A 213 -2.55 -10.39 16.87
C GLN A 213 -3.83 -9.73 16.36
N GLU A 214 -4.11 -8.49 16.77
CA GLU A 214 -5.20 -7.70 16.21
C GLU A 214 -4.97 -7.41 14.72
N GLY A 215 -3.74 -7.03 14.34
CA GLY A 215 -3.36 -6.89 12.93
C GLY A 215 -3.61 -8.15 12.09
N GLU A 216 -3.20 -9.33 12.59
CA GLU A 216 -3.46 -10.63 11.94
C GLU A 216 -4.96 -10.91 11.78
N ASN A 217 -5.79 -10.53 12.75
CA ASN A 217 -7.24 -10.73 12.69
C ASN A 217 -7.88 -9.94 11.54
N HIS A 218 -7.29 -8.80 11.17
CA HIS A 218 -7.75 -7.96 10.06
C HIS A 218 -7.21 -8.40 8.70
N ASP A 219 -5.92 -8.78 8.62
CA ASP A 219 -5.32 -9.26 7.38
C ASP A 219 -4.29 -10.37 7.65
N LYS A 220 -4.65 -11.59 7.25
CA LYS A 220 -3.81 -12.80 7.38
C LYS A 220 -2.77 -12.94 6.25
N GLY A 221 -2.77 -12.05 5.27
CA GLY A 221 -1.81 -12.01 4.16
C GLY A 221 -0.54 -11.20 4.44
N ARG A 222 -0.41 -10.64 5.65
CA ARG A 222 0.67 -9.71 6.03
C ARG A 222 1.92 -10.43 6.53
N THR A 223 2.94 -10.51 5.67
CA THR A 223 4.24 -11.11 6.02
C THR A 223 4.98 -10.29 7.08
N ASP A 224 4.86 -8.96 7.06
CA ASP A 224 5.48 -8.06 8.04
C ASP A 224 4.99 -8.33 9.47
N ILE A 225 3.69 -8.58 9.66
CA ILE A 225 3.11 -8.92 10.96
C ILE A 225 3.71 -10.21 11.50
N TYR A 226 3.75 -11.26 10.68
CA TYR A 226 4.31 -12.55 11.11
C TYR A 226 5.82 -12.48 11.37
N ASN A 227 6.56 -11.67 10.62
CA ASN A 227 7.97 -11.41 10.89
C ASN A 227 8.19 -10.72 12.24
N LEU A 228 7.40 -9.68 12.54
CA LEU A 228 7.46 -8.99 13.84
C LEU A 228 7.08 -9.92 14.99
N MET A 229 6.04 -10.75 14.83
CA MET A 229 5.67 -11.75 15.84
C MET A 229 6.81 -12.76 16.06
N GLY A 230 7.41 -13.26 14.99
CA GLY A 230 8.53 -14.20 15.04
C GLY A 230 9.73 -13.61 15.78
N PHE A 231 10.05 -12.34 15.51
CA PHE A 231 11.10 -11.62 16.23
C PHE A 231 10.77 -11.46 17.72
N CYS A 232 9.54 -11.06 18.06
CA CYS A 232 9.13 -10.90 19.46
C CYS A 232 9.18 -12.23 20.22
N TYR A 233 8.69 -13.33 19.65
CA TYR A 233 8.81 -14.65 20.25
C TYR A 233 10.27 -15.09 20.41
N PHE A 234 11.13 -14.81 19.43
CA PHE A 234 12.57 -15.08 19.53
C PHE A 234 13.21 -14.33 20.71
N LYS A 235 12.90 -13.04 20.87
CA LYS A 235 13.39 -12.23 22.00
C LYS A 235 12.89 -12.72 23.36
N LEU A 236 11.68 -13.27 23.39
CA LEU A 236 11.09 -13.92 24.58
C LEU A 236 11.62 -15.35 24.81
N LYS A 237 12.52 -15.87 23.95
CA LYS A 237 13.01 -17.26 23.95
C LYS A 237 11.92 -18.32 23.74
N GLU A 238 10.77 -17.92 23.18
CA GLU A 238 9.66 -18.79 22.80
C GLU A 238 9.91 -19.35 21.39
N HIS A 239 11.03 -20.08 21.22
CA HIS A 239 11.59 -20.43 19.91
C HIS A 239 10.66 -21.22 18.99
N GLU A 240 9.82 -22.12 19.53
CA GLU A 240 8.88 -22.89 18.70
C GLU A 240 7.82 -21.98 18.07
N LYS A 241 7.27 -21.04 18.85
CA LYS A 241 6.30 -20.05 18.33
C LYS A 241 6.96 -19.10 17.32
N ALA A 242 8.20 -18.71 17.56
CA ALA A 242 8.96 -17.90 16.61
C ALA A 242 9.09 -18.62 15.26
N ILE A 243 9.47 -19.90 15.28
CA ILE A 243 9.57 -20.74 14.06
C ILE A 243 8.21 -20.83 13.36
N ASP A 244 7.11 -21.03 14.10
CA ASP A 244 5.77 -21.11 13.52
C ASP A 244 5.35 -19.80 12.85
N SER A 245 5.66 -18.64 13.45
CA SER A 245 5.45 -17.33 12.84
C SER A 245 6.25 -17.16 11.55
N PHE A 246 7.55 -17.46 11.55
CA PHE A 246 8.37 -17.38 10.32
C PHE A 246 7.91 -18.39 9.25
N LYS A 247 7.39 -19.56 9.62
CA LYS A 247 6.79 -20.50 8.65
C LYS A 247 5.51 -19.96 8.02
N LYS A 248 4.70 -19.17 8.73
CA LYS A 248 3.55 -18.48 8.12
C LYS A 248 4.03 -17.51 7.04
N VAL A 249 5.15 -16.83 7.25
CA VAL A 249 5.78 -15.96 6.24
C VAL A 249 6.18 -16.78 5.03
N LEU A 250 6.90 -17.90 5.22
CA LEU A 250 7.31 -18.79 4.12
C LEU A 250 6.14 -19.44 3.37
N LYS A 251 4.95 -19.49 3.95
CA LYS A 251 3.74 -19.94 3.25
C LYS A 251 3.20 -18.87 2.28
N LEU A 252 3.37 -17.60 2.62
CA LEU A 252 2.96 -16.44 1.81
C LEU A 252 4.04 -16.03 0.81
N ASP A 253 5.30 -16.08 1.23
CA ASP A 253 6.50 -15.80 0.45
C ASP A 253 7.55 -16.92 0.66
N PRO A 254 7.49 -17.99 -0.15
CA PRO A 254 8.47 -19.07 -0.10
C PRO A 254 9.91 -18.64 -0.44
N GLY A 255 10.10 -17.44 -1.01
CA GLY A 255 11.39 -16.91 -1.41
C GLY A 255 12.12 -16.13 -0.31
N SER A 256 11.52 -15.95 0.87
CA SER A 256 12.10 -15.13 1.94
C SER A 256 13.34 -15.80 2.58
N ALA A 257 14.52 -15.49 2.04
CA ALA A 257 15.81 -15.98 2.52
C ALA A 257 16.08 -15.58 3.98
N ILE A 258 15.67 -14.36 4.37
CA ILE A 258 15.82 -13.84 5.73
C ILE A 258 15.06 -14.70 6.76
N ASP A 259 13.89 -15.21 6.40
CA ASP A 259 13.06 -15.99 7.32
C ASP A 259 13.51 -17.44 7.46
N TYR A 260 14.13 -18.01 6.42
CA TYR A 260 14.91 -19.24 6.59
C TYR A 260 16.05 -19.05 7.60
N ALA A 261 16.79 -17.93 7.54
CA ALA A 261 17.87 -17.64 8.48
C ALA A 261 17.37 -17.36 9.91
N ASN A 262 16.21 -16.74 10.06
CA ASN A 262 15.55 -16.53 11.36
C ASN A 262 15.12 -17.86 11.99
N ILE A 263 14.56 -18.79 11.21
CA ILE A 263 14.25 -20.15 11.67
C ILE A 263 15.52 -20.89 12.08
N ALA A 264 16.59 -20.80 11.31
CA ALA A 264 17.88 -21.40 11.64
C ALA A 264 18.44 -20.88 12.97
N SER A 265 18.32 -19.57 13.23
CA SER A 265 18.73 -18.94 14.50
C SER A 265 17.97 -19.49 15.69
N ASN A 266 16.66 -19.72 15.54
CA ASN A 266 15.86 -20.37 16.57
C ASN A 266 16.28 -21.84 16.80
N TYR A 267 16.52 -22.61 15.74
CA TYR A 267 17.00 -23.99 15.89
C TYR A 267 18.38 -24.06 16.57
N ARG A 268 19.28 -23.13 16.23
CA ARG A 268 20.59 -22.99 16.88
C ARG A 268 20.43 -22.78 18.38
N ASP A 269 19.59 -21.82 18.79
CA ASP A 269 19.41 -21.46 20.19
C ASP A 269 18.67 -22.57 20.98
N MET A 270 17.89 -23.42 20.30
CA MET A 270 17.34 -24.67 20.85
C MET A 270 18.34 -25.84 20.90
N GLY A 271 19.56 -25.68 20.40
CA GLY A 271 20.57 -26.74 20.31
C GLY A 271 20.30 -27.79 19.22
N LYS A 272 19.35 -27.55 18.30
CA LYS A 272 19.03 -28.43 17.16
C LYS A 272 19.96 -28.13 15.99
N VAL A 273 21.24 -28.45 16.16
CA VAL A 273 22.36 -28.03 15.29
C VAL A 273 22.15 -28.43 13.82
N GLU A 274 21.77 -29.67 13.54
CA GLU A 274 21.62 -30.18 12.17
C GLU A 274 20.54 -29.39 11.41
N LYS A 275 19.43 -29.08 12.09
CA LYS A 275 18.35 -28.27 11.51
C LYS A 275 18.77 -26.83 11.30
N ALA A 276 19.55 -26.27 12.23
CA ALA A 276 20.08 -24.91 12.08
C ALA A 276 20.99 -24.81 10.84
N ILE A 277 21.91 -25.75 10.66
CA ILE A 277 22.79 -25.82 9.48
C ILE A 277 21.96 -25.94 8.18
N GLU A 278 20.98 -26.85 8.15
CA GLU A 278 20.10 -27.03 6.98
C GLU A 278 19.41 -25.72 6.56
N TYR A 279 18.81 -25.02 7.53
CA TYR A 279 18.09 -23.77 7.26
C TYR A 279 19.01 -22.60 6.93
N TYR A 280 20.19 -22.50 7.55
CA TYR A 280 21.18 -21.49 7.16
C TYR A 280 21.69 -21.71 5.73
N LEU A 281 21.96 -22.95 5.33
CA LEU A 281 22.35 -23.27 3.96
C LEU A 281 21.25 -22.93 2.95
N LYS A 282 19.98 -23.20 3.27
CA LYS A 282 18.84 -22.77 2.45
C LYS A 282 18.78 -21.26 2.30
N ALA A 283 18.89 -20.52 3.41
CA ALA A 283 18.90 -19.06 3.40
C ALA A 283 20.03 -18.51 2.52
N LEU A 284 21.26 -18.99 2.72
CA LEU A 284 22.45 -18.54 1.97
C LEU A 284 22.45 -19.00 0.51
N GLY A 285 21.73 -20.07 0.19
CA GLY A 285 21.50 -20.49 -1.20
C GLY A 285 20.56 -19.56 -1.95
N LEU A 286 19.61 -18.92 -1.26
CA LEU A 286 18.71 -17.91 -1.81
C LEU A 286 19.34 -16.51 -1.82
N ASP A 287 19.99 -16.13 -0.72
CA ASP A 287 20.71 -14.86 -0.58
C ASP A 287 22.03 -15.05 0.18
N PRO A 288 23.17 -15.12 -0.53
CA PRO A 288 24.49 -15.26 0.07
C PRO A 288 24.94 -14.05 0.91
N SER A 289 24.25 -12.90 0.82
CA SER A 289 24.63 -11.65 1.50
C SER A 289 24.20 -11.60 2.96
N ILE A 290 23.37 -12.55 3.43
CA ILE A 290 22.86 -12.58 4.80
C ILE A 290 23.98 -12.89 5.81
N GLU A 291 24.60 -11.83 6.32
CA GLU A 291 25.82 -11.91 7.14
C GLU A 291 25.63 -12.72 8.44
N PHE A 292 24.49 -12.55 9.13
CA PHE A 292 24.26 -13.30 10.38
C PHE A 292 23.97 -14.78 10.13
N ALA A 293 23.46 -15.14 8.94
CA ALA A 293 23.29 -16.53 8.55
C ALA A 293 24.66 -17.18 8.31
N ARG A 294 25.56 -16.48 7.60
CA ARG A 294 26.94 -16.93 7.37
C ARG A 294 27.69 -17.14 8.70
N LYS A 295 27.70 -16.12 9.55
CA LYS A 295 28.30 -16.21 10.90
C LYS A 295 27.65 -17.28 11.77
N GLY A 296 26.34 -17.46 11.63
CA GLY A 296 25.57 -18.48 12.35
C GLY A 296 25.99 -19.88 11.94
N LEU A 297 26.16 -20.12 10.64
CA LEU A 297 26.62 -21.38 10.07
C LEU A 297 28.09 -21.66 10.41
N GLU A 298 28.99 -20.69 10.29
CA GLU A 298 30.41 -20.82 10.63
C GLU A 298 30.64 -21.25 12.08
N LYS A 299 29.80 -20.81 13.01
CA LYS A 299 29.88 -21.19 14.43
C LYS A 299 29.39 -22.62 14.71
N LEU A 300 28.69 -23.24 13.77
CA LEU A 300 28.07 -24.56 13.93
C LEU A 300 28.83 -25.68 13.21
N LEU A 301 29.82 -25.32 12.39
CA LEU A 301 30.75 -26.24 11.71
C LEU A 301 32.05 -26.35 12.51
#